data_AF-A0A165D8Y6-F1
#
_entry.id   AF-A0A165D8Y6-F1
#
_cell.length_a   1.000
_cell.length_b   1.000
_cell.length_c   1.000
_cell.angle_alpha   90.00
_cell.angle_beta   90.00
_cell.angle_gamma   90.00
#
_symmetry.space_group_name_H-M   'P 1'
#
loop_
_entity.id
_entity.type
_entity.pdbx_description
1 polymer ?
#
loop_
_entity_poly.entity_id
_entity_poly.type
_entity_poly.pdbx_seq_one_letter_code
_entity_poly.pdbx_strand_id
1 'polypeptide(L)'
;MSRPVDHILDESTCLPRRVIGVGVPLWHYRTELELLEALDSITSTLGRLAAFGIVHHEISPHNVLIGRGVVKGLLLDLEFASIRDNRLLTLSDDRSSSPAAAANAQGHAIQNMLPESSGLRRTSLIATLHFVPSSVLKEERNKSPVLRTPEDDVESLYWVVGYTMLRMLFKKLPVPTNAQTPVTELYANLQRVLHTAFGAPDLEQLLESRRELSANPFEWIWLEVAVTDLLIRNTGDALYALLQAMTDPFTAPRDWGAVDRRRAQVLQAMESGHDLPAIARVPLVTLVDLERVVHAALNEERASVYSCSDL
;
A
#
# COMPACT_ATOMS: atom_id res chain seq x y z
N MET A 1 -26.70 -19.15 -6.53
CA MET A 1 -27.05 -18.00 -5.67
C MET A 1 -25.74 -17.30 -5.33
N SER A 2 -25.46 -16.14 -5.93
CA SER A 2 -24.29 -15.31 -5.55
C SER A 2 -24.43 -14.88 -4.10
N ARG A 3 -23.30 -14.79 -3.39
CA ARG A 3 -23.29 -14.39 -1.98
C ARG A 3 -23.71 -12.93 -1.88
N PRO A 4 -24.46 -12.50 -0.86
CA PRO A 4 -24.81 -11.09 -0.67
C PRO A 4 -23.60 -10.13 -0.57
N VAL A 5 -22.41 -10.66 -0.26
CA VAL A 5 -21.16 -9.88 -0.27
C VAL A 5 -20.68 -9.55 -1.67
N ASP A 6 -21.08 -10.32 -2.68
CA ASP A 6 -20.69 -10.12 -4.06
C ASP A 6 -21.27 -8.83 -4.66
N HIS A 7 -22.07 -8.04 -3.93
CA HIS A 7 -22.54 -6.72 -4.39
C HIS A 7 -21.78 -5.52 -3.76
N ILE A 8 -21.14 -5.71 -2.61
CA ILE A 8 -20.27 -4.70 -1.96
C ILE A 8 -18.79 -5.00 -2.28
N LEU A 9 -18.43 -6.28 -2.38
CA LEU A 9 -17.16 -6.79 -2.91
C LEU A 9 -17.25 -7.16 -4.39
N ASP A 10 -18.22 -6.58 -5.10
CA ASP A 10 -18.57 -6.98 -6.45
C ASP A 10 -17.33 -7.03 -7.34
N GLU A 11 -17.05 -8.24 -7.85
CA GLU A 11 -16.09 -8.44 -8.92
C GLU A 11 -16.47 -7.63 -10.18
N SER A 12 -17.64 -6.96 -10.19
CA SER A 12 -18.06 -6.04 -11.24
C SER A 12 -17.86 -4.53 -10.95
N THR A 13 -17.67 -4.08 -9.70
CA THR A 13 -17.22 -2.68 -9.42
C THR A 13 -15.72 -2.55 -9.58
N CYS A 14 -15.00 -3.64 -9.36
CA CYS A 14 -13.62 -3.81 -9.75
C CYS A 14 -13.61 -4.57 -11.08
N LEU A 15 -13.63 -3.87 -12.22
CA LEU A 15 -13.52 -4.52 -13.54
C LEU A 15 -12.54 -5.69 -13.43
N PRO A 16 -12.94 -6.93 -13.76
CA PRO A 16 -11.99 -8.00 -13.83
C PRO A 16 -11.11 -7.65 -15.03
N ARG A 17 -10.06 -6.86 -14.80
CA ARG A 17 -8.79 -7.03 -15.48
C ARG A 17 -8.42 -8.47 -15.14
N ARG A 18 -9.00 -9.41 -15.88
CA ARG A 18 -8.38 -10.68 -16.21
C ARG A 18 -7.08 -10.25 -16.87
N VAL A 19 -6.07 -9.94 -16.06
CA VAL A 19 -4.71 -9.78 -16.52
C VAL A 19 -4.36 -11.19 -16.97
N ILE A 20 -4.54 -11.43 -18.27
CA ILE A 20 -4.55 -12.75 -18.88
C ILE A 20 -3.20 -13.42 -18.56
N GLY A 21 -3.22 -14.34 -17.59
CA GLY A 21 -2.16 -15.33 -17.37
C GLY A 21 -0.95 -14.95 -16.52
N VAL A 22 -0.77 -13.71 -16.04
CA VAL A 22 0.47 -13.34 -15.32
C VAL A 22 0.43 -13.58 -13.81
N GLY A 23 -0.76 -13.52 -13.18
CA GLY A 23 -0.88 -13.65 -11.73
C GLY A 23 -2.32 -13.74 -11.23
N VAL A 24 -2.49 -13.76 -9.90
CA VAL A 24 -3.79 -13.65 -9.22
C VAL A 24 -3.71 -12.61 -8.11
N PRO A 25 -4.81 -11.96 -7.71
CA PRO A 25 -4.76 -10.97 -6.64
C PRO A 25 -4.34 -11.58 -5.31
N LEU A 26 -3.71 -10.80 -4.41
CA LEU A 26 -3.17 -11.32 -3.15
C LEU A 26 -4.18 -12.13 -2.33
N TRP A 27 -5.46 -11.72 -2.27
CA TRP A 27 -6.51 -12.45 -1.52
C TRP A 27 -6.93 -13.80 -2.13
N HIS A 28 -6.30 -14.22 -3.24
CA HIS A 28 -6.44 -15.54 -3.83
C HIS A 28 -5.26 -16.47 -3.53
N TYR A 29 -4.38 -16.11 -2.59
CA TYR A 29 -3.33 -17.00 -2.11
C TYR A 29 -3.90 -18.36 -1.64
N ARG A 30 -3.14 -19.43 -1.88
CA ARG A 30 -3.49 -20.81 -1.53
C ARG A 30 -2.81 -21.25 -0.23
N THR A 31 -1.62 -20.74 0.02
CA THR A 31 -0.80 -21.03 1.21
C THR A 31 -0.16 -19.75 1.71
N GLU A 32 0.13 -19.69 3.02
CA GLU A 32 0.80 -18.52 3.60
C GLU A 32 2.19 -18.32 3.02
N LEU A 33 2.92 -19.41 2.77
CA LEU A 33 4.17 -19.38 2.03
C LEU A 33 4.03 -18.66 0.68
N GLU A 34 2.99 -18.95 -0.11
CA GLU A 34 2.74 -18.26 -1.39
C GLU A 34 2.49 -16.76 -1.20
N LEU A 35 1.73 -16.37 -0.17
CA LEU A 35 1.50 -14.96 0.15
C LEU A 35 2.79 -14.25 0.57
N LEU A 36 3.58 -14.86 1.47
CA LEU A 36 4.83 -14.30 1.99
C LEU A 36 5.89 -14.19 0.89
N GLU A 37 6.00 -15.19 0.01
CA GLU A 37 6.89 -15.12 -1.16
C GLU A 37 6.47 -14.01 -2.13
N ALA A 38 5.16 -13.79 -2.31
CA ALA A 38 4.68 -12.68 -3.12
C ALA A 38 5.05 -11.34 -2.49
N LEU A 39 4.77 -11.17 -1.19
CA LEU A 39 5.09 -9.93 -0.46
C LEU A 39 6.59 -9.63 -0.49
N ASP A 40 7.47 -10.61 -0.26
CA ASP A 40 8.93 -10.45 -0.30
C ASP A 40 9.41 -9.97 -1.68
N SER A 41 8.84 -10.53 -2.76
CA SER A 41 9.12 -10.12 -4.13
C SER A 41 8.59 -8.70 -4.43
N ILE A 42 7.42 -8.34 -3.91
CA ILE A 42 6.81 -7.01 -4.10
C ILE A 42 7.60 -5.94 -3.36
N THR A 43 7.95 -6.17 -2.09
CA THR A 43 8.73 -5.22 -1.28
C THR A 43 10.12 -5.02 -1.88
N SER A 44 10.80 -6.11 -2.29
CA SER A 44 12.07 -6.03 -3.03
C SER A 44 11.95 -5.22 -4.33
N THR A 45 10.83 -5.33 -5.04
CA THR A 45 10.58 -4.56 -6.26
C THR A 45 10.40 -3.08 -5.95
N LEU A 46 9.61 -2.75 -4.94
CA LEU A 46 9.49 -1.38 -4.44
C LEU A 46 10.85 -0.82 -4.01
N GLY A 47 11.70 -1.63 -3.35
CA GLY A 47 13.04 -1.25 -2.93
C GLY A 47 13.91 -0.84 -4.10
N ARG A 48 13.85 -1.61 -5.19
CA ARG A 48 14.55 -1.28 -6.44
C ARG A 48 14.00 -0.02 -7.09
N LEU A 49 12.67 0.14 -7.18
CA LEU A 49 12.06 1.36 -7.71
C LEU A 49 12.53 2.59 -6.92
N ALA A 50 12.45 2.52 -5.58
CA ALA A 50 12.89 3.59 -4.70
C ALA A 50 14.38 3.92 -4.87
N ALA A 51 15.25 2.91 -5.06
CA ALA A 51 16.68 3.11 -5.34
C ALA A 51 16.94 3.84 -6.66
N PHE A 52 16.06 3.69 -7.65
CA PHE A 52 16.07 4.47 -8.90
C PHE A 52 15.31 5.80 -8.77
N GLY A 53 14.93 6.21 -7.55
CA GLY A 53 14.13 7.40 -7.33
C GLY A 53 12.72 7.31 -7.91
N ILE A 54 12.22 6.11 -8.24
CA ILE A 54 10.88 5.88 -8.79
C ILE A 54 9.89 5.62 -7.65
N VAL A 55 8.74 6.28 -7.70
CA VAL A 55 7.58 6.03 -6.84
C VAL A 55 6.42 5.55 -7.71
N HIS A 56 5.72 4.51 -7.29
CA HIS A 56 4.68 3.83 -8.07
C HIS A 56 3.36 4.62 -8.12
N HIS A 57 2.97 5.24 -7.00
CA HIS A 57 1.74 6.03 -6.81
C HIS A 57 0.41 5.28 -6.89
N GLU A 58 0.37 4.10 -7.47
CA GLU A 58 -0.87 3.33 -7.65
C GLU A 58 -0.82 1.91 -7.05
N ILE A 59 -0.29 1.79 -5.84
CA ILE A 59 -0.35 0.53 -5.09
C ILE A 59 -1.79 0.25 -4.68
N SER A 60 -2.34 -0.84 -5.22
CA SER A 60 -3.72 -1.25 -5.00
C SER A 60 -3.85 -2.78 -5.09
N PRO A 61 -4.97 -3.37 -4.64
CA PRO A 61 -5.16 -4.82 -4.70
C PRO A 61 -5.19 -5.36 -6.15
N HIS A 62 -5.39 -4.51 -7.15
CA HIS A 62 -5.38 -4.89 -8.58
C HIS A 62 -3.97 -4.87 -9.19
N ASN A 63 -3.10 -4.04 -8.64
CA ASN A 63 -1.74 -3.84 -9.15
C ASN A 63 -0.72 -4.71 -8.39
N VAL A 64 -1.11 -5.29 -7.26
CA VAL A 64 -0.29 -6.16 -6.43
C VAL A 64 -0.79 -7.59 -6.54
N LEU A 65 -0.04 -8.46 -7.22
CA LEU A 65 -0.46 -9.83 -7.54
C LEU A 65 0.54 -10.86 -7.03
N ILE A 66 0.03 -12.07 -6.81
CA ILE A 66 0.82 -13.30 -6.73
C ILE A 66 1.15 -13.72 -8.17
N GLY A 67 2.44 -13.88 -8.45
CA GLY A 67 2.93 -14.31 -9.75
C GLY A 67 2.68 -15.79 -10.02
N ARG A 68 2.99 -16.24 -11.24
CA ARG A 68 2.96 -17.65 -11.63
C ARG A 68 4.36 -18.16 -11.96
N GLY A 69 4.61 -19.43 -11.64
CA GLY A 69 5.87 -20.10 -11.94
C GLY A 69 7.01 -19.58 -11.06
N VAL A 70 8.06 -19.05 -11.68
CA VAL A 70 9.26 -18.56 -10.98
C VAL A 70 9.05 -17.20 -10.33
N VAL A 71 8.10 -16.40 -10.83
CA VAL A 71 7.80 -15.09 -10.27
C VAL A 71 6.80 -15.24 -9.13
N LYS A 72 7.17 -14.77 -7.94
CA LYS A 72 6.37 -14.94 -6.72
C LYS A 72 5.40 -13.79 -6.48
N GLY A 73 5.87 -12.56 -6.67
CA GLY A 73 5.06 -11.35 -6.56
C GLY A 73 5.23 -10.46 -7.79
N LEU A 74 4.15 -9.80 -8.19
CA LEU A 74 4.11 -8.91 -9.34
C LEU A 74 3.53 -7.57 -8.92
N LEU A 75 4.20 -6.52 -9.37
CA LEU A 75 3.72 -5.16 -9.31
C LEU A 75 3.42 -4.69 -10.74
N LEU A 76 2.18 -4.29 -11.00
CA LEU A 76 1.68 -3.86 -12.30
C LEU A 76 1.38 -2.37 -12.31
N ASP A 77 1.22 -1.83 -13.51
CA ASP A 77 0.70 -0.48 -13.75
C ASP A 77 1.65 0.64 -13.31
N LEU A 78 2.81 0.69 -13.96
CA LEU A 78 3.79 1.77 -13.79
C LEU A 78 3.43 3.03 -14.60
N GLU A 79 2.22 3.12 -15.17
CA GLU A 79 1.83 4.25 -16.04
C GLU A 79 1.80 5.58 -15.30
N PHE A 80 1.54 5.53 -13.99
CA PHE A 80 1.54 6.70 -13.11
C PHE A 80 2.85 6.92 -12.37
N ALA A 81 3.84 6.03 -12.51
CA ALA A 81 5.08 6.10 -11.75
C ALA A 81 5.88 7.38 -12.08
N SER A 82 6.51 8.00 -11.09
CA SER A 82 7.31 9.23 -11.28
C SER A 82 8.73 9.09 -10.73
N ILE A 83 9.68 9.80 -11.37
CA ILE A 83 11.09 9.87 -10.94
C ILE A 83 11.28 11.13 -10.09
N ARG A 84 11.68 10.98 -8.84
CA ARG A 84 11.86 12.09 -7.88
C ARG A 84 13.12 12.90 -8.13
N ASP A 85 14.13 12.28 -8.73
CA ASP A 85 15.48 12.85 -8.87
C ASP A 85 15.89 12.93 -10.34
N ASN A 86 15.96 14.14 -10.89
CA ASN A 86 16.45 14.37 -12.26
C ASN A 86 17.95 14.00 -12.44
N ARG A 87 18.63 13.64 -11.35
CA ARG A 87 20.05 13.24 -11.35
C ARG A 87 20.35 11.96 -12.14
N LEU A 88 19.36 11.09 -12.35
CA LEU A 88 19.54 9.88 -13.16
C LEU A 88 19.50 10.14 -14.68
N LEU A 89 18.89 11.27 -15.10
CA LEU A 89 18.85 11.65 -16.52
C LEU A 89 20.17 12.27 -17.01
N THR A 90 21.11 12.60 -16.11
CA THR A 90 22.43 13.13 -16.46
C THR A 90 23.51 12.06 -16.71
N LEU A 91 23.19 10.76 -16.64
CA LEU A 91 24.18 9.68 -16.83
C LEU A 91 24.32 9.19 -18.28
N SER A 92 23.80 9.89 -19.29
CA SER A 92 23.86 9.42 -20.70
C SER A 92 24.40 10.40 -21.74
N ASP A 93 24.79 11.63 -21.40
CA ASP A 93 25.37 12.57 -22.38
C ASP A 93 26.82 12.94 -22.06
N ASP A 94 27.71 11.95 -22.12
CA ASP A 94 29.17 12.18 -22.10
C ASP A 94 29.78 12.07 -23.52
N ARG A 95 29.02 12.50 -24.53
CA ARG A 95 29.50 12.65 -25.92
C ARG A 95 28.90 13.89 -26.58
N SER A 96 29.41 15.07 -26.22
CA SER A 96 29.89 16.09 -27.17
C SER A 96 29.95 17.47 -26.52
N SER A 97 31.16 17.90 -26.23
CA SER A 97 31.50 19.29 -25.97
C SER A 97 31.24 20.15 -27.22
N SER A 98 30.19 20.97 -27.17
CA SER A 98 30.05 22.14 -28.06
C SER A 98 29.62 23.36 -27.23
N PRO A 99 30.33 24.50 -27.29
CA PRO A 99 30.05 25.68 -26.44
C PRO A 99 28.75 26.42 -26.77
N ALA A 100 27.96 25.96 -27.75
CA ALA A 100 26.73 26.62 -28.18
C ALA A 100 25.45 26.13 -27.46
N ALA A 101 25.53 25.07 -26.65
CA ALA A 101 24.36 24.49 -25.95
C ALA A 101 24.08 25.11 -24.56
N ALA A 102 25.00 25.94 -24.04
CA ALA A 102 24.89 26.51 -22.68
C ALA A 102 23.81 27.60 -22.54
N ALA A 103 23.26 28.13 -23.63
CA ALA A 103 22.20 29.15 -23.60
C ALA A 103 20.77 28.57 -23.67
N ASN A 104 20.62 27.27 -23.96
CA ASN A 104 19.31 26.59 -24.01
C ASN A 104 19.07 25.62 -22.85
N ALA A 105 20.01 25.50 -21.91
CA ALA A 105 19.89 24.63 -20.73
C ALA A 105 19.08 25.26 -19.57
N GLN A 106 18.44 26.41 -19.78
CA GLN A 106 17.55 27.08 -18.82
C GLN A 106 16.05 26.75 -18.99
N GLY A 107 15.71 25.78 -19.84
CA GLY A 107 14.31 25.47 -20.21
C GLY A 107 13.76 24.11 -19.79
N HIS A 108 14.56 23.20 -19.21
CA HIS A 108 14.12 21.84 -18.89
C HIS A 108 14.40 21.46 -17.42
N ALA A 109 13.92 22.28 -16.50
CA ALA A 109 13.45 21.73 -15.23
C ALA A 109 12.20 20.92 -15.56
N ILE A 110 12.39 19.62 -15.90
CA ILE A 110 11.26 18.72 -16.08
C ILE A 110 10.45 18.78 -14.78
N GLN A 111 9.20 19.16 -15.01
CA GLN A 111 8.24 19.62 -14.07
C GLN A 111 7.87 18.45 -13.15
N ASN A 112 8.53 18.36 -11.98
CA ASN A 112 8.11 17.50 -10.86
C ASN A 112 6.85 18.04 -10.16
N MET A 113 6.16 19.01 -10.78
CA MET A 113 4.80 19.36 -10.47
C MET A 113 3.91 18.64 -11.49
N LEU A 114 3.03 17.76 -11.01
CA LEU A 114 1.82 17.41 -11.74
C LEU A 114 1.24 18.74 -12.29
N PRO A 115 1.04 18.88 -13.61
CA PRO A 115 0.69 20.16 -14.21
C PRO A 115 -0.54 20.77 -13.51
N GLU A 116 -0.46 22.07 -13.24
CA GLU A 116 -1.36 22.92 -12.42
C GLU A 116 -2.82 23.03 -12.91
N SER A 117 -3.34 22.06 -13.66
CA SER A 117 -4.79 21.91 -13.87
C SER A 117 -5.38 20.90 -12.89
N SER A 118 -5.33 21.27 -11.61
CA SER A 118 -6.43 21.19 -10.64
C SER A 118 -7.44 20.03 -10.78
N GLY A 119 -7.45 19.22 -9.72
CA GLY A 119 -8.36 18.11 -9.48
C GLY A 119 -7.73 16.81 -9.94
N LEU A 120 -7.78 15.77 -9.10
CA LEU A 120 -7.91 14.39 -9.55
C LEU A 120 -8.47 14.38 -10.98
N ARG A 121 -7.63 14.24 -12.01
CA ARG A 121 -8.14 14.02 -13.36
C ARG A 121 -8.66 12.60 -13.35
N ARG A 122 -9.91 12.51 -12.88
CA ARG A 122 -10.99 11.68 -13.37
C ARG A 122 -10.50 10.30 -13.79
N THR A 123 -10.78 9.34 -12.92
CA THR A 123 -10.95 7.91 -13.22
C THR A 123 -9.72 7.01 -13.32
N SER A 124 -8.65 7.21 -12.52
CA SER A 124 -8.12 5.99 -11.88
C SER A 124 -9.04 5.72 -10.69
N LEU A 125 -9.87 4.69 -10.86
CA LEU A 125 -11.13 4.38 -10.19
C LEU A 125 -11.26 4.86 -8.73
N ILE A 126 -12.46 5.31 -8.35
CA ILE A 126 -12.91 5.50 -6.95
C ILE A 126 -12.51 4.28 -6.07
N ALA A 127 -12.46 3.07 -6.65
CA ALA A 127 -12.00 1.85 -6.01
C ALA A 127 -10.52 1.89 -5.51
N THR A 128 -9.67 2.74 -6.09
CA THR A 128 -8.26 2.91 -5.69
C THR A 128 -8.10 3.92 -4.54
N LEU A 129 -9.09 4.80 -4.30
CA LEU A 129 -9.01 5.81 -3.23
C LEU A 129 -8.80 5.20 -1.86
N HIS A 130 -9.39 4.04 -1.58
CA HIS A 130 -9.26 3.34 -0.30
C HIS A 130 -7.84 2.88 0.03
N PHE A 131 -6.94 2.89 -0.96
CA PHE A 131 -5.52 2.51 -0.80
C PHE A 131 -4.60 3.73 -0.89
N VAL A 132 -5.14 4.93 -1.14
CA VAL A 132 -4.35 6.16 -1.13
C VAL A 132 -3.86 6.45 0.30
N PRO A 133 -2.59 6.85 0.46
CA PRO A 133 -2.02 7.08 1.77
C PRO A 133 -2.48 8.41 2.37
N SER A 134 -2.40 8.48 3.69
CA SER A 134 -3.01 9.54 4.50
C SER A 134 -2.46 10.93 4.19
N SER A 135 -1.16 11.02 3.88
CA SER A 135 -0.47 12.25 3.44
C SER A 135 -1.18 12.87 2.23
N VAL A 136 -1.43 12.06 1.21
CA VAL A 136 -2.02 12.45 -0.07
C VAL A 136 -3.48 12.84 0.09
N LEU A 137 -4.24 12.09 0.89
CA LEU A 137 -5.63 12.45 1.18
C LEU A 137 -5.73 13.83 1.85
N LYS A 138 -4.83 14.13 2.79
CA LYS A 138 -4.78 15.45 3.45
C LYS A 138 -4.38 16.56 2.48
N GLU A 139 -3.42 16.30 1.60
CA GLU A 139 -2.97 17.26 0.58
C GLU A 139 -4.07 17.59 -0.41
N GLU A 140 -4.79 16.57 -0.91
CA GLU A 140 -5.92 16.74 -1.81
C GLU A 140 -7.02 17.57 -1.13
N ARG A 141 -7.35 17.25 0.14
CA ARG A 141 -8.33 18.02 0.92
C ARG A 141 -7.93 19.49 1.04
N ASN A 142 -6.66 19.74 1.35
CA ASN A 142 -6.11 21.08 1.52
C ASN A 142 -5.82 21.78 0.19
N LYS A 143 -6.07 21.14 -0.95
CA LYS A 143 -5.72 21.62 -2.30
C LYS A 143 -4.25 22.05 -2.39
N SER A 144 -3.39 21.33 -1.67
CA SER A 144 -1.95 21.59 -1.60
C SER A 144 -1.21 20.72 -2.63
N PRO A 145 -0.02 21.14 -3.10
CA PRO A 145 0.81 20.31 -3.97
C PRO A 145 1.07 18.94 -3.34
N VAL A 146 0.80 17.89 -4.12
CA VAL A 146 0.95 16.51 -3.65
C VAL A 146 2.40 16.06 -3.85
N LEU A 147 3.13 15.79 -2.77
CA LEU A 147 4.50 15.29 -2.83
C LEU A 147 4.53 13.82 -2.41
N ARG A 148 4.57 12.94 -3.41
CA ARG A 148 4.58 11.49 -3.20
C ARG A 148 5.98 10.95 -2.96
N THR A 149 6.09 9.92 -2.13
CA THR A 149 7.31 9.31 -1.60
C THR A 149 7.25 7.77 -1.68
N PRO A 150 8.39 7.04 -1.61
CA PRO A 150 8.36 5.59 -1.46
C PRO A 150 7.61 5.12 -0.21
N GLU A 151 7.62 5.89 0.87
CA GLU A 151 6.87 5.60 2.09
C GLU A 151 5.35 5.66 1.86
N ASP A 152 4.90 6.47 0.89
CA ASP A 152 3.50 6.51 0.51
C ASP A 152 3.08 5.20 -0.19
N ASP A 153 3.95 4.60 -1.02
CA ASP A 153 3.71 3.27 -1.61
C ASP A 153 3.69 2.18 -0.53
N VAL A 154 4.53 2.30 0.50
CA VAL A 154 4.55 1.42 1.68
C VAL A 154 3.23 1.50 2.43
N GLU A 155 2.73 2.69 2.79
CA GLU A 155 1.44 2.83 3.47
C GLU A 155 0.30 2.24 2.62
N SER A 156 0.29 2.51 1.31
CA SER A 156 -0.68 1.89 0.40
C SER A 156 -0.62 0.36 0.41
N LEU A 157 0.59 -0.23 0.45
CA LEU A 157 0.76 -1.69 0.56
C LEU A 157 0.20 -2.24 1.87
N TYR A 158 0.32 -1.51 2.99
CA TYR A 158 -0.30 -1.91 4.25
C TYR A 158 -1.82 -1.99 4.14
N TRP A 159 -2.47 -1.02 3.48
CA TRP A 159 -3.91 -1.07 3.21
C TRP A 159 -4.29 -2.26 2.33
N VAL A 160 -3.46 -2.63 1.35
CA VAL A 160 -3.66 -3.82 0.51
C VAL A 160 -3.55 -5.11 1.33
N VAL A 161 -2.59 -5.21 2.26
CA VAL A 161 -2.45 -6.37 3.15
C VAL A 161 -3.64 -6.47 4.11
N GLY A 162 -4.06 -5.35 4.72
CA GLY A 162 -5.25 -5.31 5.56
C GLY A 162 -6.51 -5.77 4.81
N TYR A 163 -6.71 -5.28 3.58
CA TYR A 163 -7.78 -5.74 2.71
C TYR A 163 -7.68 -7.23 2.38
N THR A 164 -6.47 -7.72 2.11
CA THR A 164 -6.20 -9.13 1.82
C THR A 164 -6.62 -10.04 2.99
N MET A 165 -6.28 -9.65 4.23
CA MET A 165 -6.67 -10.37 5.43
C MET A 165 -8.19 -10.35 5.64
N LEU A 166 -8.82 -9.19 5.48
CA LEU A 166 -10.27 -9.07 5.61
C LEU A 166 -11.01 -9.98 4.61
N ARG A 167 -10.58 -10.00 3.34
CA ARG A 167 -11.12 -10.90 2.29
C ARG A 167 -10.90 -12.38 2.63
N MET A 168 -9.75 -12.72 3.20
CA MET A 168 -9.47 -14.09 3.65
C MET A 168 -10.45 -14.51 4.75
N LEU A 169 -10.66 -13.68 5.77
CA LEU A 169 -11.57 -14.01 6.88
C LEU A 169 -13.00 -14.22 6.38
N PHE A 170 -13.48 -13.40 5.44
CA PHE A 170 -14.78 -13.61 4.79
C PHE A 170 -14.88 -14.95 4.03
N LYS A 171 -13.79 -15.43 3.44
CA LYS A 171 -13.77 -16.75 2.77
C LYS A 171 -13.86 -17.91 3.77
N LYS A 172 -13.35 -17.72 4.98
CA LYS A 172 -13.32 -18.73 6.05
C LYS A 172 -14.62 -18.79 6.86
N LEU A 173 -15.36 -17.68 6.95
CA LEU A 173 -16.64 -17.66 7.62
C LEU A 173 -17.72 -18.39 6.81
N PRO A 174 -18.57 -19.22 7.47
CA PRO A 174 -19.75 -19.76 6.81
C PRO A 174 -20.73 -18.62 6.50
N VAL A 175 -21.48 -18.78 5.40
CA VAL A 175 -22.50 -17.80 5.02
C VAL A 175 -23.56 -17.75 6.12
N PRO A 176 -23.86 -16.55 6.68
CA PRO A 176 -24.86 -16.44 7.72
C PRO A 176 -26.20 -16.97 7.24
N THR A 177 -26.86 -17.80 8.06
CA THR A 177 -28.27 -18.14 7.88
C THR A 177 -29.13 -17.14 8.66
N ASN A 178 -30.45 -17.12 8.42
CA ASN A 178 -31.37 -16.16 9.06
C ASN A 178 -31.44 -16.25 10.60
N ALA A 179 -30.77 -17.21 11.22
CA ALA A 179 -30.70 -17.33 12.67
C ALA A 179 -29.63 -16.39 13.25
N GLN A 180 -29.95 -15.70 14.34
CA GLN A 180 -28.97 -14.92 15.10
C GLN A 180 -28.01 -15.89 15.79
N THR A 181 -26.77 -15.94 15.31
CA THR A 181 -25.70 -16.78 15.87
C THR A 181 -24.44 -15.94 16.09
N PRO A 182 -23.48 -16.37 16.92
CA PRO A 182 -22.19 -15.67 17.07
C PRO A 182 -21.46 -15.46 15.74
N VAL A 183 -21.65 -16.38 14.77
CA VAL A 183 -21.12 -16.24 13.41
C VAL A 183 -21.78 -15.08 12.67
N THR A 184 -23.11 -14.94 12.79
CA THR A 184 -23.88 -13.84 12.16
C THR A 184 -23.40 -12.48 12.68
N GLU A 185 -23.12 -12.37 13.98
CA GLU A 185 -22.58 -11.16 14.60
C GLU A 185 -21.14 -10.86 14.14
N LEU A 186 -20.26 -11.86 14.15
CA LEU A 186 -18.89 -11.72 13.67
C LEU A 186 -18.85 -11.29 12.20
N TYR A 187 -19.70 -11.88 11.37
CA TYR A 187 -19.83 -11.49 9.96
C TYR A 187 -20.31 -10.05 9.80
N ALA A 188 -21.33 -9.63 10.57
CA ALA A 188 -21.80 -8.24 10.57
C ALA A 188 -20.71 -7.26 11.01
N ASN A 189 -19.89 -7.63 11.99
CA ASN A 189 -18.72 -6.86 12.42
C ASN A 189 -17.69 -6.71 11.30
N LEU A 190 -17.32 -7.80 10.62
CA LEU A 190 -16.41 -7.72 9.47
C LEU A 190 -17.00 -6.90 8.31
N GLN A 191 -18.32 -6.96 8.09
CA GLN A 191 -18.98 -6.13 7.07
C GLN A 191 -18.92 -4.65 7.42
N ARG A 192 -19.13 -4.29 8.69
CA ARG A 192 -18.96 -2.93 9.18
C ARG A 192 -17.52 -2.46 8.97
N VAL A 193 -16.53 -3.27 9.34
CA VAL A 193 -15.10 -2.96 9.09
C VAL A 193 -14.83 -2.74 7.60
N LEU A 194 -15.31 -3.64 6.75
CA LEU A 194 -15.16 -3.51 5.30
C LEU A 194 -15.76 -2.19 4.79
N HIS A 195 -16.95 -1.85 5.25
CA HIS A 195 -17.63 -0.63 4.83
C HIS A 195 -16.95 0.63 5.36
N THR A 196 -16.49 0.63 6.61
CA THR A 196 -15.76 1.74 7.20
C THR A 196 -14.42 1.94 6.48
N ALA A 197 -13.58 0.91 6.37
CA ALA A 197 -12.23 1.02 5.84
C ALA A 197 -12.18 1.13 4.29
N PHE A 198 -13.11 0.47 3.59
CA PHE A 198 -13.05 0.27 2.14
C PHE A 198 -14.38 0.56 1.41
N GLY A 199 -15.36 1.17 2.09
CA GLY A 199 -16.67 1.51 1.52
C GLY A 199 -16.94 3.02 1.41
N ALA A 200 -16.02 3.87 1.87
CA ALA A 200 -16.15 5.33 1.79
C ALA A 200 -16.23 5.85 0.32
N PRO A 201 -17.36 6.42 -0.11
CA PRO A 201 -17.58 6.82 -1.51
C PRO A 201 -16.86 8.12 -1.90
N ASP A 202 -16.41 8.91 -0.92
CA ASP A 202 -15.78 10.22 -1.14
C ASP A 202 -14.59 10.48 -0.18
N LEU A 203 -13.86 11.55 -0.47
CA LEU A 203 -12.64 11.94 0.24
C LEU A 203 -12.88 12.24 1.73
N GLU A 204 -13.98 12.90 2.09
CA GLU A 204 -14.25 13.29 3.48
C GLU A 204 -14.62 12.06 4.32
N GLN A 205 -15.45 11.18 3.78
CA GLN A 205 -15.77 9.90 4.43
C GLN A 205 -14.53 9.01 4.56
N LEU A 206 -13.64 9.02 3.56
CA LEU A 206 -12.39 8.27 3.63
C LEU A 206 -11.47 8.84 4.70
N LEU A 207 -11.29 10.16 4.77
CA LEU A 207 -10.50 10.80 5.82
C LEU A 207 -11.05 10.54 7.23
N GLU A 208 -12.38 10.55 7.40
CA GLU A 208 -13.00 10.21 8.67
C GLU A 208 -12.77 8.73 9.00
N SER A 209 -12.93 7.82 8.04
CA SER A 209 -12.62 6.39 8.25
C SER A 209 -11.15 6.15 8.67
N ARG A 210 -10.21 6.90 8.09
CA ARG A 210 -8.80 6.86 8.48
C ARG A 210 -8.64 7.33 9.92
N ARG A 211 -9.36 8.38 10.34
CA ARG A 211 -9.31 8.87 11.72
C ARG A 211 -9.90 7.86 12.70
N GLU A 212 -11.05 7.29 12.40
CA GLU A 212 -11.72 6.27 13.23
C GLU A 212 -10.82 5.05 13.45
N LEU A 213 -10.04 4.66 12.44
CA LEU A 213 -9.10 3.54 12.51
C LEU A 213 -7.72 3.94 13.03
N SER A 214 -7.57 5.12 13.65
CA SER A 214 -6.27 5.65 14.11
C SER A 214 -5.19 5.69 12.99
N ALA A 215 -5.61 5.74 11.73
CA ALA A 215 -4.80 5.58 10.51
C ALA A 215 -4.04 4.25 10.42
N ASN A 216 -4.45 3.23 11.17
CA ASN A 216 -3.85 1.91 11.18
C ASN A 216 -4.70 0.93 10.35
N PRO A 217 -4.18 0.39 9.23
CA PRO A 217 -4.91 -0.55 8.37
C PRO A 217 -5.25 -1.88 9.04
N PHE A 218 -4.69 -2.16 10.21
CA PHE A 218 -4.89 -3.40 10.98
C PHE A 218 -5.67 -3.20 12.27
N GLU A 219 -6.02 -1.96 12.66
CA GLU A 219 -6.66 -1.67 13.95
C GLU A 219 -7.88 -2.55 14.21
N TRP A 220 -8.69 -2.74 13.18
CA TRP A 220 -9.92 -3.52 13.22
C TRP A 220 -9.72 -5.00 13.60
N ILE A 221 -8.50 -5.55 13.42
CA ILE A 221 -8.18 -6.91 13.84
C ILE A 221 -8.18 -7.00 15.37
N TRP A 222 -7.67 -5.97 16.02
CA TRP A 222 -7.33 -5.94 17.44
C TRP A 222 -8.43 -5.36 18.32
N LEU A 223 -9.40 -4.65 17.72
CA LEU A 223 -10.53 -4.05 18.45
C LEU A 223 -11.53 -5.10 18.96
N GLU A 224 -11.63 -6.26 18.29
CA GLU A 224 -12.64 -7.27 18.57
C GLU A 224 -11.98 -8.62 18.83
N VAL A 225 -12.10 -9.15 20.06
CA VAL A 225 -11.49 -10.44 20.45
C VAL A 225 -11.90 -11.57 19.51
N ALA A 226 -13.16 -11.60 19.07
CA ALA A 226 -13.66 -12.62 18.15
C ALA A 226 -12.98 -12.56 16.76
N VAL A 227 -12.59 -11.37 16.29
CA VAL A 227 -11.87 -11.19 15.03
C VAL A 227 -10.41 -11.61 15.19
N THR A 228 -9.76 -11.22 16.28
CA THR A 228 -8.40 -11.67 16.61
C THR A 228 -8.34 -13.20 16.71
N ASP A 229 -9.26 -13.81 17.45
CA ASP A 229 -9.34 -15.27 17.59
C ASP A 229 -9.60 -15.97 16.24
N LEU A 230 -10.43 -15.37 15.38
CA LEU A 230 -10.67 -15.88 14.04
C LEU A 230 -9.39 -15.81 13.20
N LEU A 231 -8.64 -14.71 13.27
CA LEU A 231 -7.37 -14.55 12.57
C LEU A 231 -6.39 -15.64 13.03
N ILE A 232 -6.11 -15.75 14.33
CA ILE A 232 -5.19 -16.73 14.91
C ILE A 232 -5.54 -18.17 14.49
N ARG A 233 -6.83 -18.53 14.46
CA ARG A 233 -7.27 -19.87 14.03
C ARG A 233 -7.10 -20.13 12.53
N ASN A 234 -6.97 -19.09 11.73
CA ASN A 234 -6.89 -19.18 10.27
C ASN A 234 -5.54 -18.74 9.70
N THR A 235 -4.60 -18.35 10.56
CA THR A 235 -3.24 -17.98 10.16
C THR A 235 -2.18 -18.74 10.92
N GLY A 236 -1.04 -19.02 10.29
CA GLY A 236 0.16 -19.53 10.95
C GLY A 236 0.89 -18.45 11.74
N ASP A 237 1.82 -18.88 12.59
CA ASP A 237 2.59 -18.01 13.50
C ASP A 237 3.37 -16.93 12.73
N ALA A 238 3.97 -17.29 11.59
CA ALA A 238 4.75 -16.37 10.77
C ALA A 238 3.90 -15.23 10.19
N LEU A 239 2.73 -15.54 9.61
CA LEU A 239 1.83 -14.53 9.06
C LEU A 239 1.23 -13.66 10.19
N TYR A 240 0.89 -14.27 11.32
CA TYR A 240 0.41 -13.54 12.49
C TYR A 240 1.45 -12.56 13.02
N ALA A 241 2.70 -13.00 13.19
CA ALA A 241 3.83 -12.17 13.63
C ALA A 241 4.10 -11.02 12.65
N LEU A 242 3.99 -11.26 11.33
CA LEU A 242 4.07 -10.19 10.32
C LEU A 242 2.99 -9.13 10.55
N LEU A 243 1.73 -9.53 10.75
CA LEU A 243 0.62 -8.58 10.95
C LEU A 243 0.79 -7.77 12.23
N GLN A 244 1.32 -8.37 13.30
CA GLN A 244 1.68 -7.67 14.53
C GLN A 244 2.79 -6.64 14.26
N ALA A 245 3.88 -7.05 13.61
CA ALA A 245 4.99 -6.16 13.26
C ALA A 245 4.56 -5.01 12.33
N MET A 246 3.56 -5.23 11.48
CA MET A 246 2.95 -4.19 10.65
C MET A 246 1.97 -3.29 11.44
N THR A 247 1.54 -3.67 12.63
CA THR A 247 0.66 -2.86 13.48
C THR A 247 1.47 -1.89 14.36
N ASP A 248 2.59 -2.33 14.92
CA ASP A 248 3.44 -1.55 15.84
C ASP A 248 3.78 -0.12 15.39
N PRO A 249 4.11 0.12 14.11
CA PRO A 249 4.38 1.45 13.59
C PRO A 249 3.25 2.47 13.82
N PHE A 250 2.02 2.00 13.87
CA PHE A 250 0.85 2.84 13.97
C PHE A 250 0.39 3.10 15.40
N THR A 251 0.84 2.29 16.37
CA THR A 251 0.45 2.35 17.79
C THR A 251 1.41 3.19 18.65
N ALA A 252 2.61 3.49 18.16
CA ALA A 252 3.55 4.39 18.84
C ALA A 252 3.01 5.85 18.90
N PRO A 253 3.23 6.60 20.01
CA PRO A 253 2.82 8.00 20.13
C PRO A 253 3.38 8.85 18.98
N ARG A 254 2.49 9.49 18.21
CA ARG A 254 2.86 10.26 17.01
C ARG A 254 3.13 11.73 17.36
N ASP A 255 4.32 12.25 17.02
CA ASP A 255 4.54 13.70 16.94
C ASP A 255 4.26 14.19 15.52
N TRP A 256 2.97 14.29 15.18
CA TRP A 256 2.53 14.87 13.90
C TRP A 256 3.02 16.30 13.71
N GLY A 257 3.21 17.05 14.79
CA GLY A 257 3.76 18.40 14.73
C GLY A 257 5.20 18.42 14.21
N ALA A 258 6.02 17.43 14.54
CA ALA A 258 7.37 17.31 14.00
C ALA A 258 7.37 17.00 12.50
N VAL A 259 6.46 16.12 12.05
CA VAL A 259 6.30 15.78 10.63
C VAL A 259 5.87 17.00 9.82
N ASP A 260 4.86 17.74 10.28
CA ASP A 260 4.34 18.93 9.59
C ASP A 260 5.37 20.08 9.56
N ARG A 261 6.05 20.36 10.68
CA ARG A 261 7.12 21.38 10.74
C ARG A 261 8.26 21.07 9.78
N ARG A 262 8.66 19.81 9.68
CA ARG A 262 9.77 19.40 8.82
C ARG A 262 9.40 19.42 7.34
N ARG A 263 8.16 19.05 7.02
CA ARG A 263 7.61 19.18 5.68
C ARG A 263 7.58 20.64 5.21
N ALA A 264 7.14 21.56 6.06
CA ALA A 264 7.17 22.99 5.74
C ALA A 264 8.59 23.49 5.42
N GLN A 265 9.60 23.00 6.15
CA GLN A 265 11.02 23.30 5.87
C GLN A 265 11.49 22.76 4.52
N VAL A 266 11.02 21.59 4.10
CA VAL A 266 11.36 21.01 2.78
C VAL A 266 10.75 21.83 1.65
N LEU A 267 9.46 22.19 1.76
CA LEU A 267 8.80 23.05 0.77
C LEU A 267 9.51 24.41 0.66
N GLN A 268 9.85 25.02 1.80
CA GLN A 268 10.60 26.27 1.85
C GLN A 268 12.02 26.15 1.24
N ALA A 269 12.71 25.03 1.45
CA ALA A 269 14.02 24.75 0.85
C ALA A 269 13.93 24.59 -0.68
N MET A 270 12.89 23.92 -1.16
CA MET A 270 12.60 23.78 -2.59
C MET A 270 12.29 25.12 -3.25
N GLU A 271 11.48 25.96 -2.60
CA GLU A 271 11.14 27.31 -3.08
C GLU A 271 12.35 28.25 -3.12
N SER A 272 13.32 28.05 -2.22
CA SER A 272 14.52 28.88 -2.11
C SER A 272 15.71 28.39 -2.94
N GLY A 273 15.58 27.26 -3.66
CA GLY A 273 16.65 26.69 -4.47
C GLY A 273 17.85 26.20 -3.65
N HIS A 274 17.68 26.01 -2.35
CA HIS A 274 18.72 25.49 -1.47
C HIS A 274 18.78 23.96 -1.54
N ASP A 275 19.98 23.41 -1.35
CA ASP A 275 20.15 21.97 -1.17
C ASP A 275 19.25 21.48 -0.03
N LEU A 276 18.48 20.43 -0.33
CA LEU A 276 17.58 19.82 0.64
C LEU A 276 18.39 19.41 1.88
N PRO A 277 18.06 19.90 3.09
CA PRO A 277 18.75 19.46 4.29
C PRO A 277 18.59 17.94 4.41
N ALA A 278 19.68 17.25 4.77
CA ALA A 278 19.72 15.80 4.95
C ALA A 278 18.45 15.34 5.69
N ILE A 279 17.68 14.54 4.95
CA ILE A 279 16.31 14.19 5.29
C ILE A 279 16.37 13.16 6.42
N ALA A 280 16.23 13.61 7.68
CA ALA A 280 15.77 12.72 8.73
C ALA A 280 14.22 12.68 8.62
N ARG A 281 13.70 11.75 7.82
CA ARG A 281 12.29 11.33 7.92
C ARG A 281 12.12 10.76 9.33
N VAL A 282 10.95 10.94 9.92
CA VAL A 282 10.42 9.94 10.87
C VAL A 282 9.43 9.14 10.05
N PRO A 283 9.89 8.19 9.22
CA PRO A 283 8.98 7.28 8.55
C PRO A 283 8.32 6.44 9.65
N LEU A 284 6.99 6.34 9.65
CA LEU A 284 6.29 5.40 10.53
C LEU A 284 6.84 3.98 10.28
N VAL A 285 7.09 3.65 9.01
CA VAL A 285 7.75 2.43 8.54
C VAL A 285 8.58 2.79 7.33
N THR A 286 9.86 2.45 7.30
CA THR A 286 10.62 2.52 6.05
C THR A 286 10.32 1.32 5.18
N LEU A 287 10.54 1.46 3.87
CA LEU A 287 10.56 0.32 2.97
C LEU A 287 11.55 -0.77 3.43
N VAL A 288 12.69 -0.36 4.01
CA VAL A 288 13.69 -1.27 4.60
C VAL A 288 13.12 -2.05 5.79
N ASP A 289 12.36 -1.40 6.66
CA ASP A 289 11.70 -2.06 7.78
C ASP A 289 10.65 -3.06 7.29
N LEU A 290 9.86 -2.69 6.29
CA LEU A 290 8.87 -3.58 5.69
C LEU A 290 9.53 -4.80 5.04
N GLU A 291 10.58 -4.59 4.23
CA GLU A 291 11.37 -5.68 3.63
C GLU A 291 11.91 -6.62 4.71
N ARG A 292 12.46 -6.07 5.80
CA ARG A 292 13.01 -6.84 6.91
C ARG A 292 11.95 -7.71 7.59
N VAL A 293 10.77 -7.16 7.92
CA VAL A 293 9.73 -7.93 8.63
C VAL A 293 9.08 -8.98 7.73
N VAL A 294 8.88 -8.67 6.44
CA VAL A 294 8.37 -9.64 5.46
C VAL A 294 9.36 -10.79 5.25
N HIS A 295 10.65 -10.46 5.09
CA HIS A 295 11.70 -11.45 4.90
C HIS A 295 11.85 -12.38 6.12
N ALA A 296 11.75 -11.82 7.33
CA ALA A 296 11.77 -12.59 8.57
C ALA A 296 10.62 -13.60 8.63
N ALA A 297 9.38 -13.14 8.37
CA ALA A 297 8.21 -14.02 8.34
C ALA A 297 8.31 -15.11 7.27
N LEU A 298 8.82 -14.79 6.07
CA LEU A 298 9.04 -15.77 5.02
C LEU A 298 10.03 -16.86 5.43
N ASN A 299 11.12 -16.51 6.09
CA ASN A 299 12.12 -17.48 6.55
C ASN A 299 11.57 -18.39 7.66
N GLU A 300 10.76 -17.85 8.55
CA GLU A 300 10.07 -18.61 9.59
C GLU A 300 9.08 -19.62 8.99
N GLU A 301 8.24 -19.18 8.04
CA GLU A 301 7.30 -20.06 7.35
C GLU A 301 8.01 -21.17 6.58
N ARG A 302 9.12 -20.86 5.90
CA ARG A 302 9.95 -21.87 5.23
C ARG A 302 10.49 -22.90 6.22
N ALA A 303 11.00 -22.47 7.36
CA ALA A 303 11.51 -23.38 8.40
C ALA A 303 10.40 -24.32 8.91
N SER A 304 9.20 -23.80 9.11
CA SER A 304 8.03 -24.58 9.52
C SER A 304 7.67 -25.66 8.50
N VAL A 305 7.57 -25.30 7.22
CA VAL A 305 7.23 -26.23 6.13
C VAL A 305 8.25 -27.36 5.97
N TYR A 306 9.55 -27.05 6.05
CA TYR A 306 10.60 -28.06 5.93
C TYR A 306 10.65 -29.00 7.14
N SER A 307 10.41 -28.48 8.35
CA SER A 307 10.41 -29.31 9.57
C SER A 307 9.33 -30.40 9.57
N CYS A 308 8.23 -30.18 8.84
CA CYS A 308 7.12 -31.11 8.71
C CYS A 308 7.32 -32.15 7.60
N SER A 309 8.28 -31.94 6.69
CA SER A 309 8.54 -32.82 5.53
C SER A 309 9.45 -34.01 5.85
N ASP A 310 10.15 -33.95 6.99
CA ASP A 310 11.15 -34.94 7.42
C ASP A 310 10.59 -36.00 8.40
N LEU A 311 9.27 -36.04 8.61
CA LEU A 311 8.54 -36.98 9.46
C LEU A 311 7.67 -37.95 8.63
#